data_AF-A0A0P0WCK8-F1
#
_entry.id   AF-A0A0P0WCK8-F1
#
_cell.length_a   1.000
_cell.length_b   1.000
_cell.length_c   1.000
_cell.angle_alpha   90.00
_cell.angle_beta   90.00
_cell.angle_gamma   90.00
#
_symmetry.space_group_name_H-M   'P 1'
#
loop_
_entity.id
_entity.type
_entity.pdbx_description
1 polymer ?
#
loop_
_entity_poly.entity_id
_entity_poly.type
_entity_poly.pdbx_seq_one_letter_code
_entity_poly.pdbx_strand_id
1 'polypeptide(L)'
;MVEALKDKLGADASAAYPRLIHDLVMAPPLDAWWWSAEEPEPMLRFVNRWKGLLPQATMDSILDEVILPTLVAATDVFRLTRPSKLSVCVGMWIPHLSHARLRIVYIISRRLRDWLCGGISEYDYKLALPWKKVFDPASWDEHIERHVLPHLRKALHDLEISIRMTWLQNNNFFPLVMRWASIVPVKYMVPLLIQGFFKKWMYANYRYLMGERPRLDEAMAWYEVWKGLFTPELLAEKRVVVHVEAGLDMINRATQGLEISVPEH
;
A
#
# COMPACT_ATOMS: atom_id res chain seq x y z
N MET A 1 -47.66 -6.75 2.80
CA MET A 1 -47.74 -8.13 2.26
C MET A 1 -46.94 -9.11 3.10
N VAL A 2 -45.66 -8.83 3.42
CA VAL A 2 -44.81 -9.72 4.26
C VAL A 2 -45.34 -9.91 5.69
N GLU A 3 -45.77 -8.83 6.37
CA GLU A 3 -46.35 -8.92 7.72
C GLU A 3 -47.65 -9.74 7.76
N ALA A 4 -48.53 -9.57 6.78
CA ALA A 4 -49.78 -10.34 6.69
C ALA A 4 -49.57 -11.83 6.41
N LEU A 5 -48.42 -12.21 5.85
CA LEU A 5 -48.02 -13.60 5.65
C LEU A 5 -47.46 -14.22 6.94
N LYS A 6 -46.73 -13.45 7.75
CA LYS A 6 -46.21 -13.91 9.06
C LYS A 6 -47.31 -14.29 10.03
N ASP A 7 -48.40 -13.52 10.10
CA ASP A 7 -49.51 -13.78 11.03
C ASP A 7 -50.28 -15.08 10.71
N LYS A 8 -50.26 -15.52 9.45
CA LYS A 8 -50.94 -16.76 9.02
C LYS A 8 -50.08 -18.01 9.11
N LEU A 9 -48.78 -17.86 9.22
CA LEU A 9 -47.80 -18.94 9.19
C LEU A 9 -47.19 -19.01 10.59
N GLY A 10 -47.66 -19.98 11.40
CA GLY A 10 -47.24 -20.16 12.79
C GLY A 10 -45.70 -20.24 12.97
N ALA A 11 -45.23 -20.33 14.22
CA ALA A 11 -43.80 -20.23 14.56
C ALA A 11 -42.87 -21.11 13.68
N ASP A 12 -43.31 -22.33 13.33
CA ASP A 12 -42.56 -23.23 12.43
C ASP A 12 -42.47 -22.73 10.98
N ALA A 13 -43.52 -22.09 10.49
CA ALA A 13 -43.57 -21.55 9.14
C ALA A 13 -42.82 -20.21 9.01
N SER A 14 -42.67 -19.46 10.10
CA SER A 14 -41.75 -18.32 10.20
C SER A 14 -40.29 -18.74 9.97
N ALA A 15 -39.91 -19.96 10.37
CA ALA A 15 -38.59 -20.54 10.06
C ALA A 15 -38.51 -21.16 8.65
N ALA A 16 -39.62 -21.68 8.13
CA ALA A 16 -39.68 -22.26 6.78
C ALA A 16 -39.50 -21.20 5.68
N TYR A 17 -40.08 -20.01 5.84
CA TYR A 17 -40.03 -18.96 4.82
C TYR A 17 -38.60 -18.50 4.48
N PRO A 18 -37.72 -18.16 5.44
CA PRO A 18 -36.32 -17.83 5.14
C PRO A 18 -35.56 -18.94 4.41
N ARG A 19 -35.85 -20.22 4.71
CA ARG A 19 -35.23 -21.36 4.04
C ARG A 19 -35.70 -21.48 2.59
N LEU A 20 -37.01 -21.39 2.34
CA LEU A 20 -37.56 -21.41 0.98
C LEU A 20 -37.00 -20.27 0.12
N ILE A 21 -36.85 -19.07 0.69
CA ILE A 21 -36.25 -17.93 -0.02
C ILE A 21 -34.75 -18.18 -0.28
N HIS A 22 -34.02 -18.74 0.68
CA HIS A 22 -32.62 -19.11 0.50
C HIS A 22 -32.45 -20.12 -0.64
N ASP A 23 -33.18 -21.24 -0.59
CA ASP A 23 -33.11 -22.29 -1.60
C ASP A 23 -33.46 -21.76 -2.99
N LEU A 24 -34.51 -20.92 -3.10
CA LEU A 24 -34.92 -20.33 -4.36
C LEU A 24 -33.87 -19.39 -4.95
N VAL A 25 -33.25 -18.56 -4.13
CA VAL A 25 -32.27 -17.56 -4.57
C VAL A 25 -30.92 -18.21 -4.91
N MET A 26 -30.53 -19.26 -4.17
CA MET A 26 -29.25 -19.95 -4.35
C MET A 26 -29.33 -21.12 -5.35
N ALA A 27 -30.52 -21.52 -5.80
CA ALA A 27 -30.69 -22.60 -6.79
C ALA A 27 -30.02 -22.36 -8.16
N PRO A 28 -30.01 -21.14 -8.73
CA PRO A 28 -29.36 -20.89 -10.01
C PRO A 28 -27.83 -21.07 -9.92
N PRO A 29 -27.19 -21.70 -10.93
CA PRO A 29 -25.74 -21.82 -10.95
C PRO A 29 -25.07 -20.44 -11.10
N LEU A 30 -23.80 -20.33 -10.68
CA LEU A 30 -23.06 -19.06 -10.60
C LEU A 30 -23.02 -18.28 -11.93
N ASP A 31 -22.95 -18.99 -13.06
CA ASP A 31 -22.94 -18.44 -14.42
C ASP A 31 -24.29 -17.82 -14.83
N ALA A 32 -25.39 -18.20 -14.18
CA ALA A 32 -26.72 -17.62 -14.43
C ALA A 32 -26.90 -16.21 -13.83
N TRP A 33 -26.00 -15.75 -12.95
CA TRP A 33 -26.14 -14.46 -12.26
C TRP A 33 -25.83 -13.23 -13.13
N TRP A 34 -25.50 -13.41 -14.42
CA TRP A 34 -25.26 -12.36 -15.42
C TRP A 34 -24.38 -11.20 -14.91
N TRP A 35 -23.29 -11.52 -14.24
CA TRP A 35 -22.32 -10.54 -13.78
C TRP A 35 -20.90 -11.12 -13.86
N SER A 36 -19.91 -10.24 -13.82
CA SER A 36 -18.51 -10.62 -13.71
C SER A 36 -17.76 -9.63 -12.82
N ALA A 37 -16.53 -9.95 -12.42
CA ALA A 37 -15.70 -8.99 -11.69
C ALA A 37 -15.28 -7.79 -12.55
N GLU A 38 -15.33 -7.89 -13.88
CA GLU A 38 -15.06 -6.78 -14.79
C GLU A 38 -16.25 -5.84 -14.97
N GLU A 39 -17.47 -6.39 -14.82
CA GLU A 39 -18.75 -5.70 -14.93
C GLU A 39 -19.57 -5.98 -13.65
N PRO A 40 -19.20 -5.38 -12.51
CA PRO A 40 -19.85 -5.66 -11.23
C PRO A 40 -21.24 -5.00 -11.08
N GLU A 41 -21.62 -4.08 -11.99
CA GLU A 41 -22.83 -3.27 -11.89
C GLU A 41 -24.14 -4.08 -11.75
N PRO A 42 -24.36 -5.20 -12.47
CA PRO A 42 -25.56 -6.02 -12.29
C PRO A 42 -25.70 -6.54 -10.85
N MET A 43 -24.61 -7.10 -10.30
CA MET A 43 -24.62 -7.67 -8.96
C MET A 43 -24.63 -6.58 -7.87
N LEU A 44 -23.92 -5.46 -8.06
CA LEU A 44 -23.97 -4.33 -7.14
C LEU A 44 -25.40 -3.75 -7.04
N ARG A 45 -26.12 -3.65 -8.16
CA ARG A 45 -27.54 -3.24 -8.16
C ARG A 45 -28.42 -4.25 -7.43
N PHE A 46 -28.17 -5.55 -7.64
CA PHE A 46 -28.88 -6.62 -6.95
C PHE A 46 -28.67 -6.52 -5.43
N VAL A 47 -27.43 -6.53 -4.95
CA VAL A 47 -27.11 -6.47 -3.52
C VAL A 47 -27.70 -5.21 -2.88
N ASN A 48 -27.56 -4.04 -3.51
CA ASN A 48 -28.10 -2.81 -2.94
C ASN A 48 -29.62 -2.78 -2.85
N ARG A 49 -30.31 -3.40 -3.81
CA ARG A 49 -31.78 -3.50 -3.80
C ARG A 49 -32.27 -4.49 -2.75
N TRP A 50 -31.56 -5.61 -2.56
CA TRP A 50 -32.07 -6.75 -1.79
C TRP A 50 -31.49 -6.90 -0.38
N LYS A 51 -30.42 -6.18 -0.02
CA LYS A 51 -29.77 -6.27 1.32
C LYS A 51 -30.69 -6.04 2.51
N GLY A 52 -31.76 -5.25 2.36
CA GLY A 52 -32.74 -5.00 3.43
C GLY A 52 -34.00 -5.87 3.33
N LEU A 53 -34.11 -6.72 2.32
CA LEU A 53 -35.33 -7.50 2.02
C LEU A 53 -35.11 -9.00 2.14
N LEU A 54 -33.91 -9.49 1.81
CA LEU A 54 -33.58 -10.90 1.95
C LEU A 54 -33.29 -11.27 3.41
N PRO A 55 -33.55 -12.51 3.81
CA PRO A 55 -33.01 -13.04 5.05
C PRO A 55 -31.49 -12.87 5.08
N GLN A 56 -30.95 -12.48 6.24
CA GLN A 56 -29.52 -12.21 6.40
C GLN A 56 -28.64 -13.39 5.97
N ALA A 57 -29.04 -14.62 6.33
CA ALA A 57 -28.33 -15.84 5.94
C ALA A 57 -28.24 -16.03 4.41
N THR A 58 -29.29 -15.63 3.68
CA THR A 58 -29.29 -15.65 2.21
C THR A 58 -28.32 -14.61 1.66
N MET A 59 -28.34 -13.38 2.19
CA MET A 59 -27.39 -12.34 1.76
C MET A 59 -25.95 -12.74 2.06
N ASP A 60 -25.69 -13.35 3.22
CA ASP A 60 -24.37 -13.87 3.59
C ASP A 60 -23.91 -14.97 2.62
N SER A 61 -24.81 -15.90 2.23
CA SER A 61 -24.49 -16.94 1.24
C SER A 61 -24.15 -16.33 -0.13
N ILE A 62 -24.88 -15.30 -0.58
CA ILE A 62 -24.57 -14.61 -1.84
C ILE A 62 -23.18 -13.95 -1.76
N LEU A 63 -22.87 -13.30 -0.65
CA LEU A 63 -21.58 -12.65 -0.44
C LEU A 63 -20.43 -13.67 -0.41
N ASP A 64 -20.60 -14.76 0.33
CA ASP A 64 -19.53 -15.74 0.62
C ASP A 64 -19.38 -16.82 -0.47
N GLU A 65 -20.46 -17.21 -1.16
CA GLU A 65 -20.48 -18.32 -2.13
C GLU A 65 -20.59 -17.86 -3.59
N VAL A 66 -21.07 -16.64 -3.85
CA VAL A 66 -21.20 -16.10 -5.21
C VAL A 66 -20.15 -15.03 -5.47
N ILE A 67 -20.15 -13.97 -4.65
CA ILE A 67 -19.32 -12.79 -4.90
C ILE A 67 -17.86 -13.05 -4.56
N LEU A 68 -17.58 -13.57 -3.36
CA LEU A 68 -16.22 -13.77 -2.90
C LEU A 68 -15.42 -14.75 -3.79
N PRO A 69 -15.96 -15.92 -4.21
CA PRO A 69 -15.23 -16.83 -5.10
C PRO A 69 -14.98 -16.21 -6.48
N THR A 70 -15.92 -15.41 -6.99
CA THR A 70 -15.75 -14.69 -8.26
C THR A 70 -14.64 -13.66 -8.17
N LEU A 71 -14.56 -12.90 -7.07
CA LEU A 71 -13.45 -11.96 -6.83
C LEU A 71 -12.11 -12.67 -6.71
N VAL A 72 -12.08 -13.82 -6.04
CA VAL A 72 -10.89 -14.67 -5.94
C VAL A 72 -10.45 -15.15 -7.33
N ALA A 73 -11.35 -15.71 -8.13
CA ALA A 73 -11.05 -16.16 -9.50
C ALA A 73 -10.59 -14.99 -10.40
N ALA A 74 -11.20 -13.81 -10.24
CA ALA A 74 -10.83 -12.63 -11.01
C ALA A 74 -9.42 -12.13 -10.70
N THR A 75 -8.85 -12.43 -9.53
CA THR A 75 -7.46 -12.03 -9.22
C THR A 75 -6.47 -12.59 -10.26
N ASP A 76 -6.69 -13.82 -10.74
CA ASP A 76 -5.84 -14.44 -11.77
C ASP A 76 -6.06 -13.82 -13.17
N VAL A 77 -7.30 -13.48 -13.50
CA VAL A 77 -7.67 -12.87 -14.79
C VAL A 77 -7.12 -11.44 -14.88
N PHE A 78 -7.34 -10.61 -13.86
CA PHE A 78 -6.83 -9.25 -13.81
C PHE A 78 -5.31 -9.21 -13.77
N ARG A 79 -4.65 -10.19 -13.12
CA ARG A 79 -3.19 -10.31 -13.10
C ARG A 79 -2.59 -10.37 -14.50
N LEU A 80 -3.20 -11.15 -15.40
CA LEU A 80 -2.67 -11.36 -16.76
C LEU A 80 -3.04 -10.23 -17.73
N THR A 81 -4.14 -9.52 -17.47
CA THR A 81 -4.72 -8.58 -18.43
C THR A 81 -4.55 -7.13 -18.00
N ARG A 82 -5.06 -6.77 -16.82
CA ARG A 82 -5.21 -5.37 -16.36
C ARG A 82 -5.03 -5.27 -14.82
N PRO A 83 -3.79 -5.37 -14.31
CA PRO A 83 -3.48 -5.24 -12.89
C PRO A 83 -4.17 -4.06 -12.19
N SER A 84 -4.08 -2.86 -12.79
CA SER A 84 -4.60 -1.62 -12.21
C SER A 84 -6.11 -1.62 -11.96
N LYS A 85 -6.88 -2.53 -12.58
CA LYS A 85 -8.33 -2.62 -12.40
C LYS A 85 -8.74 -3.46 -11.20
N LEU A 86 -7.89 -4.36 -10.70
CA LEU A 86 -8.24 -5.24 -9.58
C LEU A 86 -8.52 -4.44 -8.31
N SER A 87 -7.72 -3.41 -8.01
CA SER A 87 -7.94 -2.55 -6.83
C SER A 87 -9.27 -1.81 -6.91
N VAL A 88 -9.69 -1.39 -8.10
CA VAL A 88 -10.98 -0.71 -8.32
C VAL A 88 -12.13 -1.68 -8.08
N CYS A 89 -12.04 -2.88 -8.68
CA CYS A 89 -13.03 -3.95 -8.50
C CYS A 89 -13.19 -4.30 -7.00
N VAL A 90 -12.10 -4.60 -6.30
CA VAL A 90 -12.15 -4.95 -4.87
C VAL A 90 -12.66 -3.78 -4.03
N GLY A 91 -12.27 -2.55 -4.35
CA GLY A 91 -12.73 -1.34 -3.67
C GLY A 91 -14.24 -1.14 -3.72
N MET A 92 -14.90 -1.50 -4.83
CA MET A 92 -16.36 -1.41 -4.97
C MET A 92 -17.11 -2.35 -4.01
N TRP A 93 -16.48 -3.45 -3.60
CA TRP A 93 -17.11 -4.45 -2.74
C TRP A 93 -16.84 -4.25 -1.25
N ILE A 94 -15.93 -3.35 -0.85
CA ILE A 94 -15.65 -3.03 0.57
C ILE A 94 -16.94 -2.70 1.35
N PRO A 95 -17.86 -1.85 0.84
CA PRO A 95 -19.10 -1.52 1.55
C PRO A 95 -20.06 -2.71 1.78
N HIS A 96 -19.84 -3.85 1.11
CA HIS A 96 -20.74 -5.00 1.09
C HIS A 96 -20.14 -6.25 1.75
N LEU A 97 -18.88 -6.57 1.47
CA LEU A 97 -18.20 -7.74 2.01
C LEU A 97 -17.55 -7.49 3.38
N SER A 98 -17.30 -6.23 3.75
CA SER A 98 -16.36 -5.84 4.81
C SER A 98 -14.92 -6.30 4.55
N HIS A 99 -13.96 -5.71 5.26
CA HIS A 99 -12.56 -6.11 5.16
C HIS A 99 -12.31 -7.55 5.64
N ALA A 100 -13.14 -8.07 6.55
CA ALA A 100 -12.98 -9.42 7.08
C ALA A 100 -13.12 -10.50 5.99
N ARG A 101 -14.15 -10.42 5.15
CA ARG A 101 -14.34 -11.34 4.01
C ARG A 101 -13.32 -11.10 2.91
N LEU A 102 -13.01 -9.83 2.62
CA LEU A 102 -12.03 -9.47 1.58
C LEU A 102 -10.59 -9.87 1.92
N ARG A 103 -10.31 -10.27 3.17
CA ARG A 103 -8.97 -10.71 3.60
C ARG A 103 -8.40 -11.82 2.72
N ILE A 104 -9.23 -12.76 2.24
CA ILE A 104 -8.75 -13.82 1.33
C ILE A 104 -8.29 -13.25 -0.02
N VAL A 105 -9.03 -12.27 -0.55
CA VAL A 105 -8.67 -11.57 -1.80
C VAL A 105 -7.36 -10.80 -1.60
N TYR A 106 -7.17 -10.16 -0.45
CA TYR A 106 -5.92 -9.48 -0.10
C TYR A 106 -4.75 -10.47 0.00
N ILE A 107 -4.94 -11.62 0.64
CA ILE A 107 -3.88 -12.64 0.75
C ILE A 107 -3.48 -13.16 -0.63
N ILE A 108 -4.45 -13.41 -1.51
CA ILE A 108 -4.20 -13.92 -2.85
C ILE A 108 -3.50 -12.85 -3.70
N SER A 109 -3.99 -11.59 -3.67
CA SER A 109 -3.32 -10.49 -4.36
C SER A 109 -1.91 -10.23 -3.85
N ARG A 110 -1.63 -10.49 -2.55
CA ARG A 110 -0.29 -10.44 -1.94
C ARG A 110 0.61 -11.62 -2.31
N ARG A 111 0.06 -12.85 -2.36
CA ARG A 111 0.81 -14.08 -2.66
C ARG A 111 1.30 -14.14 -4.09
N LEU A 112 0.68 -13.39 -4.98
CA LEU A 112 1.20 -13.10 -6.30
C LEU A 112 2.46 -12.24 -6.14
N ARG A 113 3.57 -12.89 -5.77
CA ARG A 113 4.90 -12.33 -5.48
C ARG A 113 5.36 -11.37 -6.59
N ASP A 114 4.96 -11.63 -7.82
CA ASP A 114 5.31 -10.85 -9.00
C ASP A 114 4.42 -9.61 -9.21
N TRP A 115 3.34 -9.44 -8.44
CA TRP A 115 2.26 -8.51 -8.77
C TRP A 115 2.33 -7.15 -8.05
N LEU A 116 2.51 -7.12 -6.73
CA LEU A 116 2.51 -5.85 -5.98
C LEU A 116 3.91 -5.29 -5.75
N CYS A 117 4.92 -6.14 -5.62
CA CYS A 117 6.25 -5.74 -5.17
C CYS A 117 7.33 -6.72 -5.64
N GLY A 118 7.40 -7.03 -6.94
CA GLY A 118 8.58 -7.71 -7.48
C GLY A 118 9.86 -6.88 -7.24
N GLY A 119 9.68 -5.57 -7.09
CA GLY A 119 10.65 -4.65 -6.53
C GLY A 119 9.99 -3.38 -6.00
N ILE A 120 10.75 -2.28 -6.04
CA ILE A 120 10.31 -0.94 -5.64
C ILE A 120 10.37 0.03 -6.83
N SER A 121 10.21 -0.47 -8.06
CA SER A 121 10.28 0.36 -9.26
C SER A 121 9.16 1.41 -9.31
N GLU A 122 9.26 2.36 -10.24
CA GLU A 122 8.19 3.32 -10.52
C GLU A 122 6.88 2.63 -10.94
N TYR A 123 6.98 1.50 -11.64
CA TYR A 123 5.83 0.69 -12.03
C TYR A 123 5.18 0.03 -10.81
N ASP A 124 6.00 -0.60 -9.93
CA ASP A 124 5.54 -1.23 -8.70
C ASP A 124 4.83 -0.21 -7.78
N TYR A 125 5.38 1.00 -7.65
CA TYR A 125 4.77 2.08 -6.88
C TYR A 125 3.37 2.45 -7.40
N LYS A 126 3.22 2.62 -8.72
CA LYS A 126 1.94 2.95 -9.35
C LYS A 126 0.91 1.83 -9.19
N LEU A 127 1.35 0.57 -9.20
CA LEU A 127 0.47 -0.58 -8.93
C LEU A 127 0.06 -0.66 -7.46
N ALA A 128 0.97 -0.39 -6.52
CA ALA A 128 0.70 -0.48 -5.08
C ALA A 128 -0.15 0.69 -4.56
N LEU A 129 -0.01 1.89 -5.11
CA LEU A 129 -0.64 3.11 -4.61
C LEU A 129 -2.19 3.02 -4.45
N PRO A 130 -2.96 2.49 -5.41
CA PRO A 130 -4.41 2.29 -5.24
C PRO A 130 -4.77 1.39 -4.06
N TRP A 131 -3.93 0.39 -3.75
CA TRP A 131 -4.20 -0.58 -2.68
C TRP A 131 -4.12 0.01 -1.29
N LYS A 132 -3.35 1.09 -1.10
CA LYS A 132 -3.34 1.83 0.18
C LYS A 132 -4.74 2.29 0.59
N LYS A 133 -5.63 2.57 -0.38
CA LYS A 133 -7.03 2.97 -0.13
C LYS A 133 -7.99 1.79 -0.02
N VAL A 134 -7.58 0.60 -0.48
CA VAL A 134 -8.43 -0.61 -0.55
C VAL A 134 -8.19 -1.51 0.65
N PHE A 135 -6.95 -1.62 1.12
CA PHE A 135 -6.63 -2.38 2.31
C PHE A 135 -7.08 -1.64 3.56
N ASP A 136 -7.53 -2.40 4.55
CA ASP A 136 -7.60 -1.89 5.92
C ASP A 136 -6.18 -1.62 6.45
N PRO A 137 -6.05 -0.77 7.49
CA PRO A 137 -4.73 -0.40 8.02
C PRO A 137 -3.86 -1.59 8.42
N ALA A 138 -4.43 -2.65 9.00
CA ALA A 138 -3.67 -3.81 9.44
C ALA A 138 -3.18 -4.66 8.25
N SER A 139 -4.02 -4.86 7.24
CA SER A 139 -3.62 -5.54 6.00
C SER A 139 -2.57 -4.77 5.21
N TRP A 140 -2.66 -3.42 5.18
CA TRP A 140 -1.65 -2.56 4.57
C TRP A 140 -0.30 -2.67 5.30
N ASP A 141 -0.33 -2.59 6.62
CA ASP A 141 0.85 -2.71 7.47
C ASP A 141 1.57 -4.05 7.25
N GLU A 142 0.83 -5.16 7.28
CA GLU A 142 1.36 -6.51 7.04
C GLU A 142 1.88 -6.70 5.60
N HIS A 143 1.25 -6.04 4.63
CA HIS A 143 1.72 -6.07 3.24
C HIS A 143 3.06 -5.34 3.10
N ILE A 144 3.14 -4.12 3.63
CA ILE A 144 4.37 -3.33 3.65
C ILE A 144 5.50 -4.11 4.32
N GLU A 145 5.28 -4.60 5.54
CA GLU A 145 6.30 -5.27 6.34
C GLU A 145 6.91 -6.47 5.61
N ARG A 146 6.04 -7.28 4.99
CA ARG A 146 6.43 -8.55 4.39
C ARG A 146 6.98 -8.43 2.97
N HIS A 147 6.48 -7.48 2.18
CA HIS A 147 6.74 -7.44 0.73
C HIS A 147 7.44 -6.17 0.26
N VAL A 148 7.26 -5.03 0.92
CA VAL A 148 7.89 -3.76 0.51
C VAL A 148 9.19 -3.52 1.26
N LEU A 149 9.19 -3.70 2.59
CA LEU A 149 10.35 -3.39 3.43
C LEU A 149 11.64 -4.14 3.05
N PRO A 150 11.63 -5.44 2.68
CA PRO A 150 12.85 -6.13 2.27
C PRO A 150 13.52 -5.46 1.06
N HIS A 151 12.72 -5.01 0.09
CA HIS A 151 13.22 -4.34 -1.12
C HIS A 151 13.72 -2.93 -0.83
N LEU A 152 13.02 -2.15 0.02
CA LEU A 152 13.50 -0.84 0.46
C LEU A 152 14.79 -0.95 1.26
N ARG A 153 14.89 -1.95 2.15
CA ARG A 153 16.11 -2.21 2.91
C ARG A 153 17.27 -2.53 1.97
N LYS A 154 17.05 -3.40 0.98
CA LYS A 154 18.05 -3.73 -0.04
C LYS A 154 18.46 -2.48 -0.84
N ALA A 155 17.50 -1.68 -1.30
CA ALA A 155 17.79 -0.48 -2.08
C ALA A 155 18.60 0.55 -1.27
N LEU A 156 18.34 0.71 0.03
CA LEU A 156 19.14 1.56 0.91
C LEU A 156 20.50 0.94 1.24
N HIS A 157 20.58 -0.39 1.39
CA HIS A 157 21.84 -1.10 1.57
C HIS A 157 22.76 -0.94 0.34
N ASP A 158 22.20 -1.05 -0.87
CA ASP A 158 22.94 -0.94 -2.14
C ASP A 158 23.11 0.53 -2.58
N LEU A 159 22.52 1.47 -1.85
CA LEU A 159 22.63 2.89 -2.13
C LEU A 159 24.07 3.39 -1.98
N GLU A 160 24.62 3.89 -3.07
CA GLU A 160 25.86 4.67 -3.09
C GLU A 160 25.53 6.15 -3.22
N ILE A 161 26.11 6.97 -2.34
CA ILE A 161 25.85 8.41 -2.32
C ILE A 161 26.95 9.12 -3.10
N SER A 162 26.59 9.62 -4.29
CA SER A 162 27.49 10.43 -5.12
C SER A 162 27.43 11.90 -4.73
N ILE A 163 28.59 12.50 -4.49
CA ILE A 163 28.73 13.93 -4.23
C ILE A 163 28.18 14.77 -5.39
N ARG A 164 28.44 14.35 -6.63
CA ARG A 164 28.02 15.06 -7.86
C ARG A 164 26.53 14.94 -8.17
N MET A 165 25.77 14.22 -7.35
CA MET A 165 24.31 14.10 -7.53
C MET A 165 23.89 13.60 -8.92
N THR A 166 24.69 12.72 -9.53
CA THR A 166 24.41 12.12 -10.84
C THR A 166 23.37 10.98 -10.76
N TRP A 167 22.31 11.19 -9.98
CA TRP A 167 21.22 10.22 -9.73
C TRP A 167 20.56 9.70 -11.01
N LEU A 168 20.59 10.50 -12.10
CA LEU A 168 19.98 10.17 -13.38
C LEU A 168 20.71 9.06 -14.17
N GLN A 169 21.97 8.76 -13.86
CA GLN A 169 22.75 7.77 -14.64
C GLN A 169 23.05 6.48 -13.87
N ASN A 170 23.23 6.56 -12.54
CA ASN A 170 23.69 5.42 -11.74
C ASN A 170 22.61 4.93 -10.80
N ASN A 171 21.54 4.32 -11.33
CA ASN A 171 20.63 3.42 -10.60
C ASN A 171 20.24 3.89 -9.17
N ASN A 172 20.12 5.21 -8.96
CA ASN A 172 20.14 5.72 -7.59
C ASN A 172 18.72 5.81 -7.05
N PHE A 173 18.39 4.87 -6.18
CA PHE A 173 17.04 4.62 -5.72
C PHE A 173 16.52 5.64 -4.70
N PHE A 174 17.30 6.62 -4.23
CA PHE A 174 16.84 7.46 -3.11
C PHE A 174 15.56 8.28 -3.41
N PRO A 175 15.42 9.02 -4.53
CA PRO A 175 14.17 9.70 -4.86
C PRO A 175 12.97 8.73 -4.96
N LEU A 176 13.22 7.51 -5.44
CA LEU A 176 12.21 6.46 -5.53
C LEU A 176 11.83 5.92 -4.14
N VAL A 177 12.80 5.69 -3.25
CA VAL A 177 12.58 5.32 -1.85
C VAL A 177 11.76 6.39 -1.13
N MET A 178 12.04 7.68 -1.39
CA MET A 178 11.26 8.78 -0.82
C MET A 178 9.83 8.84 -1.39
N ARG A 179 9.65 8.50 -2.67
CA ARG A 179 8.31 8.33 -3.24
C ARG A 179 7.54 7.20 -2.55
N TRP A 180 8.19 6.07 -2.29
CA TRP A 180 7.61 4.99 -1.49
C TRP A 180 7.30 5.41 -0.04
N ALA A 181 8.09 6.32 0.55
CA ALA A 181 7.82 6.85 1.89
C ALA A 181 6.45 7.52 2.02
N SER A 182 5.84 8.01 0.93
CA SER A 182 4.48 8.57 0.94
C SER A 182 3.38 7.52 1.23
N ILE A 183 3.67 6.24 1.04
CA ILE A 183 2.72 5.13 1.26
C ILE A 183 3.15 4.15 2.35
N VAL A 184 4.43 4.14 2.73
CA VAL A 184 4.96 3.31 3.80
C VAL A 184 4.79 4.00 5.16
N PRO A 185 4.23 3.33 6.19
CA PRO A 185 4.15 3.89 7.54
C PRO A 185 5.50 4.36 8.09
N VAL A 186 5.51 5.54 8.71
CA VAL A 186 6.73 6.18 9.27
C VAL A 186 7.47 5.28 10.27
N LYS A 187 6.73 4.43 11.00
CA LYS A 187 7.31 3.46 11.96
C LYS A 187 8.32 2.50 11.31
N TYR A 188 8.20 2.25 10.00
CA TYR A 188 9.14 1.44 9.24
C TYR A 188 10.19 2.28 8.51
N MET A 189 9.79 3.41 7.90
CA MET A 189 10.71 4.26 7.14
C MET A 189 11.80 4.85 8.02
N VAL A 190 11.47 5.31 9.23
CA VAL A 190 12.43 5.99 10.10
C VAL A 190 13.59 5.06 10.51
N PRO A 191 13.36 3.85 11.05
CA PRO A 191 14.45 2.90 11.29
C PRO A 191 15.22 2.51 10.03
N LEU A 192 14.55 2.35 8.89
CA LEU A 192 15.23 2.03 7.62
C LEU A 192 16.23 3.11 7.20
N LEU A 193 15.85 4.38 7.33
CA LEU A 193 16.74 5.51 6.99
C LEU A 193 17.92 5.63 7.96
N ILE A 194 17.68 5.43 9.26
CA ILE A 194 18.74 5.42 10.28
C ILE A 194 19.75 4.31 9.99
N GLN A 195 19.29 3.11 9.64
CA GLN A 195 20.15 1.96 9.42
C GLN A 195 20.86 1.97 8.05
N GLY A 196 20.18 2.43 6.99
CA GLY A 196 20.64 2.27 5.62
C GLY A 196 21.09 3.55 4.91
N PHE A 197 20.75 4.74 5.43
CA PHE A 197 20.97 6.00 4.73
C PHE A 197 21.85 6.99 5.49
N PHE A 198 21.48 7.38 6.72
CA PHE A 198 22.06 8.56 7.36
C PHE A 198 23.57 8.46 7.60
N LYS A 199 24.10 7.29 7.95
CA LYS A 199 25.55 7.09 8.10
C LYS A 199 26.30 7.37 6.79
N LYS A 200 25.83 6.77 5.69
CA LYS A 200 26.38 6.97 4.35
C LYS A 200 26.29 8.43 3.91
N TRP A 201 25.16 9.09 4.20
CA TRP A 201 24.91 10.47 3.83
C TRP A 201 25.83 11.43 4.58
N MET A 202 25.99 11.21 5.89
CA MET A 202 26.94 11.96 6.72
C MET A 202 28.38 11.78 6.24
N TYR A 203 28.78 10.54 5.92
CA TYR A 203 30.12 10.27 5.39
C TYR A 203 30.35 10.92 4.01
N ALA A 204 29.34 10.92 3.13
CA ALA A 204 29.41 11.61 1.86
C ALA A 204 29.52 13.13 2.02
N ASN A 205 28.77 13.71 2.98
CA ASN A 205 28.88 15.13 3.33
C ASN A 205 30.30 15.47 3.81
N TYR A 206 30.86 14.67 4.72
CA TYR A 206 32.24 14.81 5.19
C TYR A 206 33.25 14.79 4.02
N ARG A 207 33.11 13.81 3.11
CA ARG A 207 33.99 13.68 1.94
C ARG A 207 33.86 14.84 0.97
N TYR A 208 32.66 15.36 0.77
CA TYR A 208 32.42 16.54 -0.05
C TYR A 208 33.14 17.76 0.52
N LEU A 209 32.94 18.02 1.81
CA LEU A 209 33.52 19.16 2.52
C LEU A 209 35.05 19.10 2.58
N MET A 210 35.63 17.94 2.89
CA MET A 210 37.08 17.81 3.06
C MET A 210 37.84 17.59 1.75
N GLY A 211 37.22 16.90 0.79
CA GLY A 211 37.82 16.52 -0.48
C GLY A 211 37.68 17.59 -1.54
N GLU A 212 36.45 17.94 -1.91
CA GLU A 212 36.16 18.91 -2.98
C GLU A 212 36.24 20.36 -2.47
N ARG A 213 36.05 20.57 -1.16
CA ARG A 213 36.07 21.89 -0.51
C ARG A 213 35.15 22.90 -1.19
N PRO A 214 33.85 22.58 -1.31
CA PRO A 214 32.87 23.46 -1.93
C PRO A 214 32.74 24.78 -1.17
N ARG A 215 32.28 25.82 -1.88
CA ARG A 215 31.86 27.06 -1.22
C ARG A 215 30.59 26.83 -0.39
N LEU A 216 30.31 27.73 0.56
CA LEU A 216 29.14 27.60 1.44
C LEU A 216 27.82 27.52 0.66
N ASP A 217 27.66 28.32 -0.38
CA ASP A 217 26.49 28.30 -1.27
C ASP A 217 26.33 26.95 -1.98
N GLU A 218 27.43 26.36 -2.47
CA GLU A 218 27.44 25.04 -3.11
C GLU A 218 27.13 23.91 -2.12
N ALA A 219 27.67 24.00 -0.89
CA ALA A 219 27.38 23.04 0.18
C ALA A 219 25.93 23.11 0.64
N MET A 220 25.39 24.32 0.79
CA MET A 220 23.98 24.56 1.14
C MET A 220 23.05 24.09 0.03
N ALA A 221 23.37 24.37 -1.24
CA ALA A 221 22.58 23.87 -2.36
C ALA A 221 22.54 22.33 -2.39
N TRP A 222 23.68 21.67 -2.11
CA TRP A 222 23.74 20.21 -2.00
C TRP A 222 22.81 19.70 -0.89
N TYR A 223 22.91 20.30 0.31
CA TYR A 223 22.06 19.94 1.44
C TYR A 223 20.57 20.13 1.17
N GLU A 224 20.17 21.26 0.56
CA GLU A 224 18.76 21.56 0.28
C GLU A 224 18.16 20.61 -0.77
N VAL A 225 18.95 20.16 -1.75
CA VAL A 225 18.49 19.11 -2.69
C VAL A 225 18.17 17.84 -1.94
N TRP A 226 19.03 17.38 -1.02
CA TRP A 226 18.77 16.19 -0.23
C TRP A 226 17.58 16.33 0.70
N LYS A 227 17.53 17.43 1.45
CA LYS A 227 16.43 17.73 2.37
C LYS A 227 15.09 17.80 1.64
N GLY A 228 15.08 18.39 0.43
CA GLY A 228 13.90 18.51 -0.41
C GLY A 228 13.34 17.19 -0.95
N LEU A 229 14.09 16.09 -0.88
CA LEU A 229 13.60 14.76 -1.25
C LEU A 229 12.75 14.11 -0.15
N PHE A 230 12.92 14.48 1.12
CA PHE A 230 12.17 13.90 2.23
C PHE A 230 10.71 14.33 2.21
N THR A 231 9.81 13.45 2.62
CA THR A 231 8.39 13.82 2.76
C THR A 231 8.18 14.69 4.01
N PRO A 232 7.13 15.53 4.05
CA PRO A 232 6.81 16.35 5.22
C PRO A 232 6.64 15.52 6.51
N GLU A 233 6.08 14.32 6.41
CA GLU A 233 5.86 13.42 7.54
C GLU A 233 7.19 12.92 8.13
N LEU A 234 8.19 12.66 7.28
CA LEU A 234 9.53 12.28 7.74
C LEU A 234 10.25 13.49 8.36
N LEU A 235 10.12 14.67 7.77
CA LEU A 235 10.70 15.90 8.33
C LEU A 235 10.05 16.35 9.64
N ALA A 236 8.86 15.84 9.98
CA ALA A 236 8.23 16.05 11.29
C ALA A 236 8.72 15.07 12.37
N GLU A 237 9.40 13.98 12.00
CA GLU A 237 9.90 12.98 12.95
C GLU A 237 11.20 13.46 13.60
N LYS A 238 11.20 13.58 14.94
CA LYS A 238 12.36 14.04 15.72
C LYS A 238 13.65 13.29 15.40
N ARG A 239 13.58 11.97 15.23
CA ARG A 239 14.77 11.14 14.91
C ARG A 239 15.35 11.45 13.53
N VAL A 240 14.52 11.83 12.55
CA VAL A 240 14.98 12.26 11.22
C VAL A 240 15.58 13.66 11.31
N VAL A 241 14.88 14.58 12.00
CA VAL A 241 15.33 15.97 12.18
C VAL A 241 16.74 16.03 12.76
N VAL A 242 17.03 15.25 13.81
CA VAL A 242 18.37 15.20 14.42
C VAL A 242 19.47 14.89 13.40
N HIS A 243 19.25 13.95 12.49
CA HIS A 243 20.24 13.61 11.46
C HIS A 243 20.38 14.70 10.40
N VAL A 244 19.25 15.29 9.98
CA VAL A 244 19.24 16.36 8.98
C VAL A 244 19.95 17.61 9.52
N GLU A 245 19.67 18.00 10.76
CA GLU A 245 20.33 19.13 11.44
C GLU A 245 21.83 18.87 11.69
N ALA A 246 22.21 17.64 12.04
CA ALA A 246 23.63 17.28 12.17
C ALA A 246 24.41 17.43 10.86
N GLY A 247 23.78 17.14 9.72
CA GLY A 247 24.38 17.37 8.40
C GLY A 247 24.59 18.85 8.10
N LEU A 248 23.64 19.70 8.50
CA LEU A 248 23.75 21.15 8.37
C LEU A 248 24.83 21.74 9.30
N ASP A 249 24.91 21.28 10.55
CA ASP A 249 25.95 21.67 11.51
C ASP A 249 27.35 21.38 10.97
N MET A 250 27.54 20.19 10.36
CA MET A 250 28.81 19.82 9.73
C MET A 250 29.21 20.80 8.61
N ILE A 251 28.26 21.20 7.76
CA ILE A 251 28.51 22.17 6.68
C ILE A 251 28.91 23.53 7.26
N ASN A 252 28.17 24.02 8.28
CA ASN A 252 28.46 25.30 8.92
C ASN A 252 29.84 25.30 9.60
N ARG A 253 30.21 24.21 10.29
CA ARG A 253 31.53 24.07 10.90
C ARG A 253 32.65 24.09 9.86
N ALA A 254 32.54 23.27 8.83
CA ALA A 254 33.57 23.17 7.80
C ALA A 254 33.80 24.50 7.07
N THR A 255 32.71 25.23 6.77
CA THR A 255 32.78 26.52 6.07
C THR A 255 33.29 27.66 6.97
N GLN A 256 33.14 27.54 8.29
CA GLN A 256 33.77 28.42 9.28
C GLN A 256 35.24 28.05 9.58
N GLY A 257 35.78 27.01 8.93
CA GLY A 257 37.12 26.52 9.19
C GLY A 257 37.28 25.77 10.52
N LEU A 258 36.16 25.38 11.15
CA LEU A 258 36.16 24.55 12.35
C LEU A 258 36.41 23.09 11.98
N GLU A 259 37.02 22.36 12.90
CA GLU A 259 37.26 20.93 12.74
C GLU A 259 35.94 20.15 12.72
N ILE A 260 35.82 19.22 11.77
CA ILE A 260 34.72 18.28 11.65
C ILE A 260 35.24 16.85 11.80
N SER A 261 34.57 16.05 12.63
CA SER A 261 34.94 14.65 12.87
C SER A 261 34.48 13.76 11.72
N VAL A 262 35.26 12.69 11.44
CA VAL A 262 34.87 11.65 10.48
C VAL A 262 33.68 10.87 11.04
N PRO A 263 32.53 10.80 10.34
CA PRO A 263 31.40 9.97 10.76
C PRO A 263 31.74 8.48 10.66
N GLU A 264 31.16 7.66 11.54
CA GLU A 264 31.21 6.20 11.39
C GLU A 264 30.48 5.77 10.11
N HIS A 265 31.14 4.95 9.29
CA HIS A 265 30.63 4.47 8.00
C HIS A 265 29.79 3.19 8.15
#